data_AF-A0A703KAH6-F1
#
_entry.id   AF-A0A703KAH6-F1
#
_cell.length_a   1.000
_cell.length_b   1.000
_cell.length_c   1.000
_cell.angle_alpha   90.00
_cell.angle_beta   90.00
_cell.angle_gamma   90.00
#
_symmetry.space_group_name_H-M   'P 1'
#
loop_
_entity.id
_entity.type
_entity.pdbx_description
1 polymer ?
#
loop_
_entity_poly.entity_id
_entity_poly.type
_entity_poly.pdbx_seq_one_letter_code
_entity_poly.pdbx_strand_id
1 'polypeptide(L)'
;MRNANEAIKAFDRYKDVLNKKFSVSDREAIAKALESLNKDQMAKQLKIFGKAFGVVGEAIQWGGFISGLVKGFRTGDWNEAFISGEKIAVGKVASVMVTVAFSAMAVNPIGILGFAVIMAVTSALITDERLKQLNSFINGI
;
A
#
# COMPACT_ATOMS: atom_id res chain seq x y z
N MET A 1 0.59 13.74 6.75
CA MET A 1 1.15 12.85 5.71
C MET A 1 2.65 13.10 5.65
N ARG A 2 3.43 12.06 5.36
CA ARG A 2 4.87 12.15 5.15
C ARG A 2 5.19 12.35 3.68
N ASN A 3 6.30 13.03 3.40
CA ASN A 3 6.90 12.98 2.07
C ASN A 3 7.55 11.60 1.83
N ALA A 4 7.89 11.27 0.59
CA ALA A 4 8.44 9.98 0.23
C ALA A 4 9.75 9.68 0.98
N ASN A 5 10.63 10.66 1.14
CA ASN A 5 11.92 10.46 1.82
C ASN A 5 11.74 10.07 3.30
N GLU A 6 10.80 10.71 4.00
CA GLU A 6 10.44 10.35 5.37
C GLU A 6 9.79 8.97 5.46
N ALA A 7 8.90 8.65 4.52
CA ALA A 7 8.21 7.36 4.47
C ALA A 7 9.19 6.21 4.20
N ILE A 8 10.12 6.37 3.25
CA ILE A 8 11.19 5.41 2.94
C ILE A 8 12.03 5.14 4.19
N LYS A 9 12.54 6.20 4.83
CA LYS A 9 13.32 6.06 6.07
C LYS A 9 12.54 5.34 7.17
N ALA A 10 11.25 5.62 7.29
CA ALA A 10 10.41 4.97 8.28
C ALA A 10 10.19 3.48 7.98
N PHE A 11 10.02 3.12 6.70
CA PHE A 11 9.80 1.75 6.24
C PHE A 11 11.07 0.90 6.24
N ASP A 12 12.23 1.48 5.95
CA ASP A 12 13.54 0.79 5.95
C ASP A 12 13.82 0.08 7.28
N ARG A 13 13.29 0.61 8.40
CA ARG A 13 13.40 -0.02 9.73
C ARG A 13 12.69 -1.38 9.84
N TYR A 14 11.76 -1.66 8.94
CA TYR A 14 10.88 -2.84 8.99
C TYR A 14 11.01 -3.75 7.76
N LYS A 15 11.63 -3.28 6.67
CA LYS A 15 11.69 -4.01 5.39
C LYS A 15 12.36 -5.37 5.51
N ASP A 16 13.39 -5.50 6.35
CA ASP A 16 14.16 -6.75 6.46
C ASP A 16 13.36 -7.84 7.18
N VAL A 17 12.57 -7.46 8.18
CA VAL A 17 11.66 -8.37 8.90
C VAL A 17 10.58 -8.87 7.95
N LEU A 18 10.00 -7.95 7.16
CA LEU A 18 9.02 -8.29 6.15
C LEU A 18 9.61 -9.23 5.11
N ASN A 19 10.74 -8.87 4.49
CA ASN A 19 11.39 -9.68 3.47
C ASN A 19 11.68 -11.11 3.94
N LYS A 20 12.10 -11.32 5.19
CA LYS A 20 12.37 -12.65 5.74
C LYS A 20 11.13 -13.55 5.87
N LYS A 21 9.93 -12.97 5.96
CA LYS A 21 8.66 -13.71 6.10
C LYS A 21 8.08 -14.21 4.76
N PHE A 22 8.64 -13.80 3.62
CA PHE A 22 8.13 -14.16 2.29
C PHE A 22 9.06 -15.13 1.56
N SER A 23 8.50 -16.20 0.99
CA SER A 23 9.16 -16.90 -0.11
C SER A 23 9.12 -16.06 -1.39
N VAL A 24 9.99 -16.36 -2.35
CA VAL A 24 9.98 -15.70 -3.67
C VAL A 24 8.64 -15.93 -4.38
N SER A 25 8.05 -17.13 -4.24
CA SER A 25 6.75 -17.45 -4.83
C SER A 25 5.61 -16.63 -4.24
N ASP A 26 5.61 -16.36 -2.94
CA ASP A 26 4.56 -15.55 -2.30
C ASP A 26 4.59 -14.12 -2.84
N ARG A 27 5.79 -13.54 -2.96
CA ARG A 27 5.95 -12.18 -3.50
C ARG A 27 5.49 -12.09 -4.94
N GLU A 28 5.82 -13.08 -5.77
CA GLU A 28 5.41 -13.08 -7.17
C GLU A 28 3.90 -13.28 -7.32
N ALA A 29 3.27 -14.11 -6.47
CA ALA A 29 1.82 -14.26 -6.46
C ALA A 29 1.12 -12.93 -6.11
N ILE A 30 1.62 -12.22 -5.09
CA ILE A 30 1.08 -10.90 -4.71
C ILE A 30 1.31 -9.88 -5.82
N ALA A 31 2.49 -9.86 -6.43
CA ALA A 31 2.80 -8.96 -7.54
C ALA A 31 1.84 -9.16 -8.72
N LYS A 32 1.63 -10.42 -9.15
CA LYS A 32 0.67 -10.76 -10.21
C LYS A 32 -0.77 -10.39 -9.85
N ALA A 33 -1.16 -10.57 -8.59
CA ALA A 33 -2.47 -10.17 -8.09
C ALA A 33 -2.67 -8.65 -8.12
N LEU A 34 -1.62 -7.85 -7.89
CA LEU A 34 -1.70 -6.39 -8.03
C LEU A 34 -1.68 -5.95 -9.51
N GLU A 35 -0.95 -6.65 -10.38
CA GLU A 35 -0.92 -6.37 -11.82
C GLU A 35 -2.24 -6.69 -12.52
N SER A 36 -2.97 -7.69 -12.05
CA SER A 36 -4.27 -8.08 -12.62
C SER A 36 -5.41 -7.11 -12.27
N LEU A 37 -5.13 -6.04 -11.52
CA LEU A 37 -6.14 -5.05 -11.16
C LEU A 37 -6.74 -4.38 -12.39
N ASN A 38 -8.03 -4.65 -12.61
CA ASN A 38 -8.81 -3.99 -13.64
C ASN A 38 -9.22 -2.57 -13.17
N LYS A 39 -9.04 -1.56 -14.04
CA LYS A 39 -9.44 -0.17 -13.80
C LYS A 39 -10.91 -0.01 -13.40
N ASP A 40 -11.83 -0.76 -14.00
CA ASP A 40 -13.27 -0.68 -13.71
C ASP A 40 -13.59 -1.23 -12.32
N GLN A 41 -12.96 -2.35 -11.96
CA GLN A 41 -13.08 -2.93 -10.63
C GLN A 41 -12.49 -1.98 -9.58
N MET A 42 -11.31 -1.41 -9.84
CA MET A 42 -10.68 -0.44 -8.96
C MET A 42 -11.55 0.82 -8.79
N ALA A 43 -12.13 1.36 -9.87
CA ALA A 43 -13.04 2.49 -9.80
C ALA A 43 -14.30 2.19 -8.96
N LYS A 44 -14.86 0.98 -9.11
CA LYS A 44 -15.99 0.52 -8.29
C LYS A 44 -15.62 0.47 -6.81
N GLN A 45 -14.46 -0.09 -6.46
CA GLN A 45 -14.04 -0.19 -5.07
C GLN A 45 -13.66 1.17 -4.47
N LEU A 46 -12.99 2.04 -5.23
CA LEU A 46 -12.71 3.42 -4.82
C LEU A 46 -14.00 4.18 -4.47
N LYS A 47 -15.09 3.95 -5.21
CA LYS A 47 -16.40 4.54 -4.90
C LYS A 47 -16.99 3.97 -3.60
N ILE A 48 -16.85 2.67 -3.34
CA ILE A 48 -17.36 2.00 -2.14
C ILE A 48 -16.58 2.45 -0.89
N PHE A 49 -15.26 2.25 -0.90
CA PHE A 49 -14.40 2.65 0.23
C PHE A 49 -14.29 4.15 0.37
N GLY A 50 -14.35 4.90 -0.74
CA GLY A 50 -14.37 6.36 -0.70
C GLY A 50 -15.56 6.88 0.10
N LYS A 51 -16.77 6.37 -0.16
CA LYS A 51 -17.94 6.69 0.66
C LYS A 51 -17.75 6.31 2.13
N ALA A 52 -17.23 5.12 2.40
CA ALA A 52 -17.01 4.64 3.76
C ALA A 52 -16.01 5.52 4.55
N PHE A 53 -14.99 6.04 3.88
CA PHE A 53 -13.92 6.84 4.49
C PHE A 53 -14.04 8.35 4.25
N GLY A 54 -15.18 8.82 3.74
CA GLY A 54 -15.45 10.25 3.51
C GLY A 54 -14.65 10.88 2.35
N VAL A 55 -14.14 10.08 1.42
CA VAL A 55 -13.41 10.52 0.22
C VAL A 55 -14.39 10.53 -0.96
N VAL A 56 -14.83 11.72 -1.40
CA VAL A 56 -15.83 11.88 -2.46
C VAL A 56 -15.38 12.93 -3.48
N GLY A 57 -15.68 12.70 -4.77
CA GLY A 57 -15.53 13.71 -5.83
C GLY A 57 -14.11 13.88 -6.39
N GLU A 58 -13.10 13.22 -5.82
CA GLU A 58 -11.72 13.36 -6.26
C GLU A 58 -11.31 12.29 -7.28
N ALA A 59 -10.73 12.71 -8.40
CA ALA A 59 -9.97 11.80 -9.25
C ALA A 59 -8.67 11.40 -8.54
N ILE A 60 -8.46 10.10 -8.36
CA ILE A 60 -7.27 9.56 -7.67
C ILE A 60 -6.40 8.82 -8.68
N GLN A 61 -5.16 9.27 -8.85
CA GLN A 61 -4.17 8.59 -9.67
C GLN A 61 -3.45 7.50 -8.87
N TRP A 62 -4.06 6.31 -8.80
CA TRP A 62 -3.54 5.17 -8.03
C TRP A 62 -2.50 4.32 -8.78
N GLY A 63 -2.45 4.40 -10.12
CA GLY A 63 -1.67 3.48 -10.96
C GLY A 63 -0.19 3.40 -10.57
N GLY A 64 0.48 4.54 -10.41
CA GLY A 64 1.89 4.58 -10.02
C GLY A 64 2.16 3.98 -8.64
N PHE A 65 1.22 4.12 -7.70
CA PHE A 65 1.34 3.49 -6.37
C PHE A 65 1.29 1.97 -6.48
N ILE A 66 0.36 1.43 -7.25
CA ILE A 66 0.22 -0.02 -7.47
C ILE A 66 1.44 -0.59 -8.22
N SER A 67 1.90 0.08 -9.29
CA SER A 67 3.12 -0.33 -10.01
C SER A 67 4.35 -0.32 -9.11
N GLY A 68 4.46 0.68 -8.21
CA GLY A 68 5.50 0.73 -7.20
C GLY A 68 5.42 -0.42 -6.19
N LEU A 69 4.22 -0.82 -5.76
CA LEU A 69 4.04 -2.00 -4.90
C LEU A 69 4.47 -3.28 -5.60
N VAL A 70 4.06 -3.47 -6.86
CA VAL A 70 4.47 -4.63 -7.69
C VAL A 70 5.99 -4.71 -7.78
N LYS A 71 6.66 -3.59 -8.06
CA LYS A 71 8.13 -3.51 -8.08
C LYS A 71 8.73 -3.88 -6.72
N GLY A 72 8.16 -3.35 -5.63
CA GLY A 72 8.60 -3.62 -4.27
C GLY A 72 8.50 -5.10 -3.89
N PHE A 73 7.40 -5.77 -4.23
CA PHE A 73 7.27 -7.21 -4.00
C PHE A 73 8.32 -8.01 -4.78
N ARG A 74 8.57 -7.67 -6.06
CA ARG A 74 9.53 -8.42 -6.88
C ARG A 74 10.99 -8.16 -6.52
N THR A 75 11.34 -6.93 -6.18
CA THR A 75 12.74 -6.46 -6.11
C THR A 75 13.18 -6.03 -4.72
N GLY A 76 12.23 -5.74 -3.83
CA GLY A 76 12.50 -5.08 -2.54
C GLY A 76 12.71 -3.57 -2.65
N ASP A 77 12.65 -2.97 -3.85
CA ASP A 77 12.69 -1.52 -4.04
C ASP A 77 11.27 -0.93 -3.99
N TRP A 78 10.98 -0.21 -2.91
CA TRP A 78 9.68 0.39 -2.61
C TRP A 78 9.61 1.88 -2.95
N ASN A 79 10.69 2.48 -3.46
CA ASN A 79 10.79 3.93 -3.62
C ASN A 79 9.68 4.50 -4.51
N GLU A 80 9.35 3.81 -5.59
CA GLU A 80 8.30 4.23 -6.52
C GLU A 80 6.90 4.20 -5.89
N ALA A 81 6.64 3.25 -4.98
CA ALA A 81 5.41 3.21 -4.21
C ALA A 81 5.32 4.45 -3.30
N PHE A 82 6.40 4.82 -2.62
CA PHE A 82 6.41 6.00 -1.76
C PHE A 82 6.29 7.30 -2.53
N ILE A 83 7.02 7.46 -3.64
CA ILE A 83 6.96 8.66 -4.50
C ILE A 83 5.56 8.83 -5.10
N SER A 84 4.96 7.76 -5.59
CA SER A 84 3.60 7.82 -6.16
C SER A 84 2.53 7.99 -5.08
N GLY A 85 2.70 7.34 -3.93
CA GLY A 85 1.81 7.48 -2.78
C GLY A 85 1.81 8.89 -2.19
N GLU A 86 2.99 9.53 -2.12
CA GLU A 86 3.09 10.94 -1.75
C GLU A 86 2.24 11.81 -2.66
N LYS A 87 2.30 11.64 -3.98
CA LYS A 87 1.49 12.41 -4.94
C LYS A 87 -0.02 12.24 -4.75
N ILE A 88 -0.46 11.06 -4.31
CA ILE A 88 -1.86 10.82 -3.93
C ILE A 88 -2.19 11.58 -2.65
N ALA A 89 -1.24 11.70 -1.73
CA ALA A 89 -1.40 12.32 -0.42
C ALA A 89 -1.23 13.85 -0.40
N VAL A 90 -0.57 14.46 -1.40
CA VAL A 90 -0.34 15.92 -1.47
C VAL A 90 -1.67 16.67 -1.41
N GLY A 91 -1.85 17.49 -0.38
CA GLY A 91 -3.07 18.28 -0.16
C GLY A 91 -4.28 17.47 0.30
N LYS A 92 -4.12 16.18 0.62
CA LYS A 92 -5.21 15.27 0.97
C LYS A 92 -5.09 14.68 2.37
N VAL A 93 -6.20 14.20 2.90
CA VAL A 93 -6.28 13.51 4.19
C VAL A 93 -5.81 12.04 4.09
N ALA A 94 -5.35 11.47 5.20
CA ALA A 94 -4.84 10.10 5.27
C ALA A 94 -5.86 9.04 4.80
N SER A 95 -7.17 9.32 4.88
CA SER A 95 -8.21 8.43 4.40
C SER A 95 -8.11 8.16 2.90
N VAL A 96 -7.57 9.07 2.08
CA VAL A 96 -7.40 8.84 0.64
C VAL A 96 -6.43 7.69 0.38
N MET A 97 -5.30 7.66 1.07
CA MET A 97 -4.32 6.57 0.94
C MET A 97 -4.89 5.23 1.40
N VAL A 98 -5.65 5.23 2.50
CA VAL A 98 -6.33 4.03 2.99
C VAL A 98 -7.38 3.55 1.99
N THR A 99 -8.18 4.46 1.42
CA THR A 99 -9.16 4.13 0.36
C THR A 99 -8.48 3.46 -0.84
N VAL A 100 -7.34 3.98 -1.31
CA VAL A 100 -6.59 3.36 -2.42
C VAL A 100 -6.11 1.97 -2.05
N ALA A 101 -5.47 1.81 -0.89
CA ALA A 101 -4.94 0.53 -0.44
C ALA A 101 -6.05 -0.54 -0.32
N PHE A 102 -7.16 -0.21 0.34
CA PHE A 102 -8.28 -1.14 0.51
C PHE A 102 -8.96 -1.48 -0.82
N SER A 103 -9.07 -0.50 -1.72
CA SER A 103 -9.66 -0.73 -3.04
C SER A 103 -8.83 -1.70 -3.88
N ALA A 104 -7.50 -1.60 -3.82
CA ALA A 104 -6.60 -2.51 -4.50
C ALA A 104 -6.64 -3.94 -3.93
N MET A 105 -6.84 -4.09 -2.61
CA MET A 105 -6.88 -5.40 -1.96
C MET A 105 -8.24 -6.10 -2.06
N ALA A 106 -9.31 -5.39 -2.42
CA ALA A 106 -10.67 -5.91 -2.34
C ALA A 106 -11.05 -6.89 -3.46
N VAL A 107 -10.28 -6.93 -4.55
CA VAL A 107 -10.68 -7.66 -5.77
C VAL A 107 -9.82 -8.88 -6.06
N ASN A 108 -8.62 -8.96 -5.47
CA ASN A 108 -7.68 -10.04 -5.69
C ASN A 108 -7.24 -10.66 -4.36
N PRO A 109 -6.96 -11.97 -4.31
CA PRO A 109 -6.53 -12.65 -3.09
C PRO A 109 -5.08 -12.29 -2.76
N ILE A 110 -4.88 -11.19 -2.04
CA ILE A 110 -3.57 -10.68 -1.62
C ILE A 110 -2.97 -11.50 -0.45
N GLY A 111 -3.82 -12.18 0.32
CA GLY A 111 -3.41 -12.93 1.52
C GLY A 111 -2.98 -12.03 2.69
N ILE A 112 -2.82 -12.63 3.88
CA ILE A 112 -2.54 -11.89 5.12
C ILE A 112 -1.18 -11.18 5.10
N LEU A 113 -0.18 -11.80 4.46
CA LEU A 113 1.16 -11.24 4.38
C LEU A 113 1.23 -10.07 3.38
N GLY A 114 0.61 -10.22 2.20
CA GLY A 114 0.51 -9.11 1.24
C GLY A 114 -0.27 -7.93 1.82
N PHE A 115 -1.36 -8.21 2.54
CA PHE A 115 -2.10 -7.19 3.29
C PHE A 115 -1.19 -6.45 4.27
N ALA A 116 -0.41 -7.17 5.08
CA ALA A 116 0.48 -6.56 6.06
C ALA A 116 1.52 -5.63 5.41
N VAL A 117 2.12 -6.02 4.28
CA VAL A 117 3.09 -5.19 3.56
C VAL A 117 2.45 -3.95 2.93
N ILE A 118 1.31 -4.10 2.25
CA ILE A 118 0.61 -2.96 1.64
C ILE A 118 0.22 -1.96 2.73
N MET A 119 -0.23 -2.45 3.89
CA MET A 119 -0.53 -1.60 5.04
C MET A 119 0.73 -0.99 5.67
N ALA A 120 1.90 -1.63 5.56
CA ALA A 120 3.17 -1.06 6.02
C ALA A 120 3.60 0.11 5.16
N VAL A 121 3.57 -0.07 3.84
CA VAL A 121 3.84 1.01 2.88
C VAL A 121 2.84 2.15 3.07
N THR A 122 1.54 1.83 3.20
CA THR A 122 0.48 2.84 3.41
C THR A 122 0.66 3.59 4.74
N SER A 123 0.98 2.88 5.82
CA SER A 123 1.18 3.50 7.14
C SER A 123 2.43 4.38 7.19
N ALA A 124 3.50 3.98 6.49
CA ALA A 124 4.71 4.79 6.37
C ALA A 124 4.47 6.14 5.70
N LEU A 125 3.48 6.24 4.80
CA LEU A 125 3.06 7.52 4.20
C LEU A 125 2.20 8.39 5.14
N ILE A 126 1.64 7.82 6.21
CA ILE A 126 0.72 8.52 7.12
C ILE A 126 1.46 9.03 8.36
N THR A 127 1.85 8.13 9.29
CA THR A 127 2.50 8.46 10.57
C THR A 127 3.31 7.28 11.17
N ASP A 128 4.23 7.56 12.10
CA ASP A 128 5.01 6.55 12.83
C ASP A 128 4.19 5.65 13.76
N GLU A 129 3.14 6.19 14.40
CA GLU A 129 2.34 5.43 15.36
C GLU A 129 1.64 4.24 14.70
N ARG A 130 1.13 4.44 13.48
CA ARG A 130 0.51 3.38 12.68
C ARG A 130 1.51 2.32 12.25
N LEU A 131 2.75 2.71 11.92
CA LEU A 131 3.82 1.77 11.63
C LEU A 131 4.19 0.90 12.83
N LYS A 132 4.24 1.47 14.04
CA LYS A 132 4.51 0.70 15.26
C LYS A 132 3.43 -0.35 15.52
N GLN A 133 2.16 0.04 15.42
CA GLN A 133 1.03 -0.89 15.58
C GLN A 133 1.09 -2.03 14.57
N LEU A 134 1.43 -1.72 13.32
CA LEU A 134 1.55 -2.73 12.28
C LEU A 134 2.75 -3.66 12.49
N ASN A 135 3.90 -3.15 12.93
CA ASN A 135 5.04 -4.00 13.24
C ASN A 135 4.67 -5.02 14.34
N SER A 136 3.92 -4.61 15.35
CA SER A 136 3.39 -5.54 16.36
C SER A 136 2.48 -6.60 15.75
N PHE A 137 1.60 -6.21 14.82
CA PHE A 137 0.76 -7.15 14.07
C PHE A 137 1.59 -8.15 13.26
N ILE A 138 2.55 -7.68 12.45
CA ILE A 138 3.45 -8.50 11.62
C ILE A 138 4.25 -9.51 12.46
N ASN A 139 4.70 -9.11 13.65
CA ASN A 139 5.43 -10.00 14.55
C ASN A 139 4.54 -11.04 15.23
N GLY A 140 3.23 -10.80 15.31
CA GLY A 140 2.24 -11.72 15.88
C GLY A 140 1.68 -12.76 14.89
N ILE A 141 1.94 -12.60 13.59
CA ILE A 141 1.66 -13.58 12.53
C ILE A 141 2.92 -14.37 12.20
#